data_AF-A0A9E3TPD5-F1
#
_entry.id   AF-A0A9E3TPD5-F1
#
_cell.length_a   1.000
_cell.length_b   1.000
_cell.length_c   1.000
_cell.angle_alpha   90.00
_cell.angle_beta   90.00
_cell.angle_gamma   90.00
#
_symmetry.space_group_name_H-M   'P 1'
#
loop_
_entity.id
_entity.type
_entity.pdbx_description
1 polymer ?
#
loop_
_entity_poly.entity_id
_entity_poly.type
_entity_poly.pdbx_seq_one_letter_code
_entity_poly.pdbx_strand_id
1 'polypeptide(L)'
;MSNPYEAPLGEIPMETGGGPLPPPQEPGMVGQVRIVSILMMIQGALDLLAGLGLIGMGFFMAFAMQEAFANNPQAQQGNGPPPETVVNMVSWIYGGLGAVVGSIGMLNLFAGYRNWKYKARTLGIISLVSGLGTIFSCYCAPTSLALCIYGLIVYLNASVASAFRMGEDGYTADEIAMTFSPLRQGQSPFK
;
A
#
# COMPACT_ATOMS: atom_id res chain seq x y z
N MET A 1 -21.93 -48.67 -3.46
CA MET A 1 -22.21 -47.70 -4.54
C MET A 1 -21.30 -46.52 -4.29
N SER A 2 -20.35 -46.25 -5.18
CA SER A 2 -19.45 -45.09 -5.08
C SER A 2 -20.22 -43.80 -5.32
N ASN A 3 -19.90 -42.72 -4.60
CA ASN A 3 -20.55 -41.45 -4.78
C ASN A 3 -19.99 -40.76 -6.04
N PRO A 4 -20.81 -40.51 -7.09
CA PRO A 4 -20.34 -39.88 -8.32
C PRO A 4 -19.93 -38.40 -8.14
N TYR A 5 -20.21 -37.80 -6.98
CA TYR A 5 -19.79 -36.45 -6.59
C TYR A 5 -18.60 -36.43 -5.63
N GLU A 6 -17.99 -37.58 -5.34
CA GLU A 6 -16.76 -37.62 -4.57
C GLU A 6 -15.66 -36.93 -5.38
N ALA A 7 -15.19 -35.77 -4.90
CA ALA A 7 -14.10 -35.06 -5.54
C ALA A 7 -12.91 -36.03 -5.62
N PRO A 8 -12.27 -36.19 -6.79
CA PRO A 8 -11.12 -37.07 -6.89
C PRO A 8 -10.11 -36.62 -5.83
N LEU A 9 -9.76 -37.55 -4.94
CA LEU A 9 -8.61 -37.43 -4.03
C LEU A 9 -7.34 -37.47 -4.89
N GLY A 10 -7.20 -36.50 -5.79
CA GLY A 10 -5.91 -36.18 -6.35
C GLY A 10 -5.09 -35.76 -5.16
N GLU A 11 -4.13 -36.60 -4.79
CA GLU A 11 -2.97 -36.17 -4.01
C GLU A 11 -2.32 -35.07 -4.84
N ILE A 12 -2.81 -33.84 -4.72
CA ILE A 12 -2.08 -32.68 -5.19
C ILE A 12 -0.83 -32.72 -4.33
N PRO A 13 0.36 -32.97 -4.89
CA PRO A 13 1.57 -32.86 -4.13
C PRO A 13 1.67 -31.36 -3.80
N MET A 14 1.15 -30.98 -2.63
CA MET A 14 1.48 -29.71 -2.03
C MET A 14 2.98 -29.81 -1.78
N GLU A 15 3.76 -29.22 -2.69
CA GLU A 15 5.15 -28.84 -2.41
C GLU A 15 5.11 -27.93 -1.17
N THR A 16 5.13 -28.57 -0.01
CA THR A 16 5.07 -27.96 1.30
C THR A 16 6.45 -27.40 1.56
N GLY A 17 6.67 -26.15 1.14
CA GLY A 17 7.96 -25.48 1.31
C GLY A 17 8.38 -25.33 2.78
N GLY A 18 7.45 -25.49 3.74
CA GLY A 18 7.64 -25.20 5.16
C GLY A 18 7.58 -26.39 6.14
N GLY A 19 7.55 -27.64 5.67
CA GLY A 19 7.40 -28.80 6.56
C GLY A 19 5.95 -29.03 7.02
N PRO A 20 5.70 -29.84 8.07
CA PRO A 20 4.35 -30.19 8.52
C PRO A 20 3.53 -28.94 8.84
N LEU A 21 2.27 -28.89 8.39
CA LEU A 21 1.40 -27.76 8.65
C LEU A 21 1.15 -27.60 10.17
N PRO A 22 1.21 -26.38 10.70
CA PRO A 22 0.86 -26.12 12.09
C PRO A 22 -0.60 -26.52 12.40
N PRO A 23 -0.94 -26.74 13.68
CA PRO A 23 -2.31 -27.08 14.07
C PRO A 23 -3.30 -25.98 13.65
N PRO A 24 -4.57 -26.32 13.38
CA PRO A 24 -5.58 -25.34 13.01
C PRO A 24 -5.67 -24.21 14.04
N GLN A 25 -5.71 -22.96 13.56
CA GLN A 25 -5.84 -21.76 14.40
C GLN A 25 -7.17 -21.06 14.12
N GLU A 26 -7.69 -20.29 15.08
CA GLU A 26 -8.94 -19.54 14.92
C GLU A 26 -8.89 -18.62 13.69
N PRO A 27 -9.92 -18.63 12.81
CA PRO A 27 -9.89 -17.95 11.51
C PRO A 27 -9.48 -16.47 11.54
N GLY A 28 -9.74 -15.80 12.66
CA GLY A 28 -9.29 -14.44 12.93
C GLY A 28 -9.58 -13.46 11.79
N MET A 29 -8.72 -12.45 11.63
CA MET A 29 -8.79 -11.46 10.55
C MET A 29 -7.77 -11.73 9.43
N VAL A 30 -7.27 -12.96 9.30
CA VAL A 30 -6.16 -13.28 8.38
C VAL A 30 -6.53 -13.02 6.92
N GLY A 31 -7.76 -13.36 6.51
CA GLY A 31 -8.25 -13.05 5.16
C GLY A 31 -8.29 -11.55 4.83
N GLN A 32 -8.39 -10.69 5.84
CA GLN A 32 -8.44 -9.23 5.65
C GLN A 32 -7.08 -8.63 5.29
N VAL A 33 -5.97 -9.32 5.61
CA VAL A 33 -4.61 -8.86 5.29
C VAL A 33 -4.44 -8.66 3.78
N ARG A 34 -5.03 -9.53 2.96
CA ARG A 34 -4.99 -9.42 1.50
C ARG A 34 -5.74 -8.18 1.01
N ILE A 35 -6.89 -7.88 1.60
CA ILE A 35 -7.68 -6.68 1.28
C ILE A 35 -6.87 -5.42 1.62
N VAL A 36 -6.31 -5.35 2.83
CA VAL A 36 -5.45 -4.22 3.26
C VAL A 36 -4.27 -4.05 2.31
N SER A 37 -3.61 -5.15 1.92
CA SER A 37 -2.45 -5.11 1.03
C SER A 37 -2.81 -4.56 -0.36
N ILE A 38 -3.96 -4.97 -0.93
CA ILE A 38 -4.46 -4.44 -2.21
C ILE A 38 -4.75 -2.95 -2.09
N LEU A 39 -5.43 -2.53 -1.03
CA LEU A 39 -5.75 -1.12 -0.83
C LEU A 39 -4.48 -0.27 -0.64
N MET A 40 -3.47 -0.78 0.07
CA MET A 40 -2.16 -0.12 0.19
C MET A 40 -1.46 0.01 -1.18
N MET A 41 -1.53 -1.00 -2.04
CA MET A 41 -0.97 -0.92 -3.39
C MET A 41 -1.70 0.12 -4.26
N ILE A 42 -3.04 0.18 -4.18
CA ILE A 42 -3.83 1.18 -4.91
C ILE A 42 -3.52 2.60 -4.41
N GLN A 43 -3.53 2.81 -3.10
CA GLN A 43 -3.19 4.11 -2.50
C GLN A 43 -1.76 4.53 -2.86
N GLY A 44 -0.80 3.61 -2.76
CA GLY A 44 0.59 3.87 -3.15
C GLY A 44 0.75 4.23 -4.63
N ALA A 45 0.01 3.56 -5.52
CA ALA A 45 0.00 3.90 -6.94
C ALA A 45 -0.61 5.28 -7.21
N LEU A 46 -1.71 5.63 -6.53
CA LEU A 46 -2.33 6.96 -6.63
C LEU A 46 -1.41 8.06 -6.11
N ASP A 47 -0.77 7.85 -4.95
CA ASP A 47 0.20 8.80 -4.39
C ASP A 47 1.42 8.96 -5.31
N LEU A 48 1.90 7.87 -5.92
CA LEU A 48 3.00 7.92 -6.88
C LEU A 48 2.61 8.73 -8.13
N LEU A 49 1.43 8.48 -8.69
CA LEU A 49 0.90 9.25 -9.82
C LEU A 49 0.70 10.73 -9.47
N ALA A 50 0.19 11.03 -8.28
CA ALA A 50 0.04 12.40 -7.79
C ALA A 50 1.40 13.09 -7.62
N GLY A 51 2.40 12.39 -7.06
CA GLY A 51 3.77 12.89 -6.93
C GLY A 51 4.41 13.19 -8.29
N LEU A 52 4.28 12.28 -9.26
CA LEU A 52 4.74 12.50 -10.63
C LEU A 52 4.00 13.66 -11.31
N GLY A 53 2.70 13.77 -11.10
CA GLY A 53 1.88 14.88 -11.58
C GLY A 53 2.32 16.22 -11.01
N LEU A 54 2.63 16.29 -9.70
CA LEU A 54 3.15 17.49 -9.05
C LEU A 54 4.52 17.90 -9.59
N ILE A 55 5.42 16.93 -9.81
CA ILE A 55 6.72 17.19 -10.43
C ILE A 55 6.52 17.73 -11.85
N GLY A 56 5.71 17.06 -12.67
CA GLY A 56 5.42 17.49 -14.04
C GLY A 56 4.77 18.87 -14.11
N MET A 57 3.83 19.16 -13.20
CA MET A 57 3.21 20.47 -13.06
C MET A 57 4.23 21.54 -12.64
N GLY A 58 5.15 21.22 -11.73
CA GLY A 58 6.23 22.13 -11.34
C GLY A 58 7.15 22.50 -12.51
N PHE A 59 7.51 21.53 -13.36
CA PHE A 59 8.28 21.79 -14.58
C PHE A 59 7.48 22.60 -15.62
N PHE A 60 6.22 22.22 -15.85
CA PHE A 60 5.36 22.89 -16.83
C PHE A 60 5.06 24.34 -16.42
N MET A 61 4.75 24.57 -15.15
CA MET A 61 4.44 25.91 -14.62
C MET A 61 5.67 26.82 -14.66
N ALA A 62 6.86 26.29 -14.38
CA ALA A 62 8.11 27.03 -14.54
C ALA A 62 8.32 27.48 -15.99
N PHE A 63 8.11 26.58 -16.95
CA PHE A 63 8.22 26.89 -18.38
C PHE A 63 7.17 27.93 -18.82
N ALA A 64 5.90 27.74 -18.44
CA ALA A 64 4.81 28.65 -18.77
C ALA A 64 4.99 30.04 -18.15
N MET A 65 5.48 30.13 -16.90
CA MET A 65 5.79 31.42 -16.26
C MET A 65 6.92 32.15 -16.98
N GLN A 66 7.98 31.44 -17.39
CA GLN A 66 9.09 32.05 -18.12
C GLN A 66 8.62 32.70 -19.44
N GLU A 67 7.76 32.01 -20.18
CA GLU A 67 7.16 32.55 -21.41
C GLU A 67 6.21 33.72 -21.12
N ALA A 68 5.39 33.62 -20.07
CA ALA A 68 4.50 34.70 -19.65
C ALA A 68 5.27 35.99 -19.27
N PHE A 69 6.42 35.86 -18.58
CA PHE A 69 7.27 36.99 -18.23
C PHE A 69 8.03 37.58 -19.43
N ALA A 70 8.41 36.75 -20.40
CA ALA A 70 9.04 37.22 -21.64
C ALA A 70 8.06 38.06 -22.48
N ASN A 71 6.78 37.69 -22.47
CA ASN A 71 5.75 38.33 -23.29
C ASN A 71 5.02 39.51 -22.61
N ASN A 72 5.21 39.72 -21.30
CA ASN A 72 4.54 40.80 -20.55
C ASN A 72 5.55 41.80 -19.96
N PRO A 73 5.91 42.88 -20.68
CA PRO A 73 6.83 43.90 -20.17
C PRO A 73 6.30 44.64 -18.93
N GLN A 74 4.97 44.69 -18.73
CA GLN A 74 4.37 45.22 -17.49
C GLN A 74 4.73 44.38 -16.25
N ALA A 75 4.91 43.07 -16.39
CA ALA A 75 5.32 42.22 -15.28
C ALA A 75 6.76 42.49 -14.83
N GLN A 76 7.60 43.05 -15.72
CA GLN A 76 8.98 43.45 -15.42
C GLN A 76 9.06 44.82 -14.72
N GLN A 77 8.05 45.68 -14.87
CA GLN A 77 8.02 47.01 -14.26
C GLN A 77 7.43 47.04 -12.84
N GLY A 78 6.84 45.93 -12.38
CA GLY A 78 6.35 45.83 -11.01
C GLY A 78 7.49 45.74 -10.00
N ASN A 79 7.31 46.30 -8.80
CA ASN A 79 8.20 46.15 -7.64
C ASN A 79 8.18 44.70 -7.05
N GLY A 80 7.97 43.70 -7.88
CA GLY A 80 7.97 42.29 -7.48
C GLY A 80 9.38 41.72 -7.34
N PRO A 81 9.52 40.58 -6.64
CA PRO A 81 10.77 39.82 -6.64
C PRO A 81 11.16 39.42 -8.08
N PRO A 82 12.47 39.27 -8.38
CA PRO A 82 12.94 38.86 -9.70
C PRO A 82 12.22 37.59 -10.17
N PRO A 83 11.83 37.49 -11.47
CA PRO A 83 11.07 36.36 -11.99
C PRO A 83 11.81 35.03 -11.80
N GLU A 84 13.14 35.04 -11.87
CA GLU A 84 14.00 33.87 -11.60
C GLU A 84 13.81 33.34 -10.18
N THR A 85 13.64 34.21 -9.19
CA THR A 85 13.43 33.82 -7.79
C THR A 85 12.08 33.15 -7.61
N VAL A 86 11.03 33.67 -8.24
CA VAL A 86 9.67 33.11 -8.14
C VAL A 86 9.61 31.74 -8.83
N VAL A 87 10.16 31.63 -10.05
CA VAL A 87 10.19 30.35 -10.80
C VAL A 87 10.96 29.29 -10.02
N ASN A 88 12.16 29.60 -9.51
CA ASN A 88 12.93 28.66 -8.71
C ASN A 88 12.19 28.23 -7.44
N MET A 89 11.55 29.18 -6.73
CA MET A 89 10.78 28.88 -5.53
C MET A 89 9.61 27.94 -5.83
N VAL A 90 8.84 28.21 -6.88
CA VAL A 90 7.72 27.37 -7.31
C VAL A 90 8.23 25.98 -7.71
N SER A 91 9.28 25.89 -8.53
CA SER A 91 9.87 24.60 -8.93
C SER A 91 10.35 23.78 -7.73
N TRP A 92 11.01 24.40 -6.75
CA TRP A 92 11.46 23.71 -5.54
C TRP A 92 10.30 23.24 -4.66
N ILE A 93 9.26 24.05 -4.50
CA ILE A 93 8.09 23.69 -3.69
C ILE A 93 7.33 22.52 -4.34
N TYR A 94 6.95 22.65 -5.61
CA TYR A 94 6.18 21.61 -6.30
C TYR A 94 7.01 20.37 -6.59
N GLY A 95 8.26 20.54 -7.02
CA GLY A 95 9.19 19.44 -7.27
C GLY A 95 9.57 18.70 -5.99
N GLY A 96 9.88 19.44 -4.92
CA GLY A 96 10.20 18.87 -3.61
C GLY A 96 9.01 18.13 -2.99
N LEU A 97 7.82 18.75 -2.98
CA LEU A 97 6.62 18.11 -2.48
C LEU A 97 6.25 16.87 -3.31
N GLY A 98 6.31 16.96 -4.63
CA GLY A 98 6.05 15.85 -5.53
C GLY A 98 7.03 14.68 -5.33
N ALA A 99 8.32 14.98 -5.08
CA ALA A 99 9.32 13.96 -4.77
C ALA A 99 9.04 13.26 -3.42
N VAL A 100 8.67 14.01 -2.38
CA VAL A 100 8.29 13.45 -1.08
C VAL A 100 7.06 12.56 -1.22
N VAL A 101 5.99 13.06 -1.83
CA VAL A 101 4.75 12.29 -2.03
C VAL A 101 5.00 11.04 -2.88
N GLY A 102 5.79 11.17 -3.96
CA GLY A 102 6.18 10.04 -4.81
C GLY A 102 6.98 8.99 -4.05
N SER A 103 7.92 9.40 -3.18
CA SER A 103 8.70 8.47 -2.36
C SER A 103 7.84 7.69 -1.36
N ILE A 104 6.85 8.34 -0.75
CA ILE A 104 5.88 7.69 0.16
C ILE A 104 5.00 6.72 -0.63
N GLY A 105 4.51 7.12 -1.81
CA GLY A 105 3.74 6.24 -2.69
C GLY A 105 4.52 4.98 -3.08
N MET A 106 5.80 5.11 -3.39
CA MET A 106 6.68 3.99 -3.74
C MET A 106 6.94 3.06 -2.54
N LEU A 107 7.13 3.62 -1.34
CA LEU A 107 7.22 2.83 -0.10
C LEU A 107 5.93 2.05 0.18
N ASN A 108 4.76 2.67 0.01
CA ASN A 108 3.46 2.03 0.18
C ASN A 108 3.24 0.90 -0.82
N LEU A 109 3.64 1.10 -2.08
CA LEU A 109 3.54 0.07 -3.11
C LEU A 109 4.43 -1.14 -2.78
N PHE A 110 5.68 -0.89 -2.37
CA PHE A 110 6.62 -1.94 -2.00
C PHE A 110 6.19 -2.69 -0.73
N ALA A 111 5.71 -1.96 0.28
CA ALA A 111 5.19 -2.55 1.52
C ALA A 111 3.93 -3.39 1.24
N GLY A 112 3.00 -2.90 0.42
CA GLY A 112 1.82 -3.64 -0.02
C GLY A 112 2.18 -4.95 -0.73
N TYR A 113 3.17 -4.91 -1.62
CA TYR A 113 3.68 -6.11 -2.30
C TYR A 113 4.29 -7.13 -1.33
N ARG A 114 5.11 -6.69 -0.36
CA ARG A 114 5.70 -7.59 0.64
C ARG A 114 4.66 -8.15 1.62
N ASN A 115 3.70 -7.33 2.04
CA ASN A 115 2.60 -7.76 2.89
C ASN A 115 1.69 -8.78 2.20
N TRP A 116 1.52 -8.68 0.87
CA TRP A 116 0.77 -9.69 0.12
C TRP A 116 1.40 -11.09 0.21
N LYS A 117 2.73 -11.17 0.39
CA LYS A 117 3.44 -12.43 0.62
C LYS A 117 3.55 -12.81 2.09
N TYR A 118 2.85 -12.13 3.00
CA TYR A 118 2.98 -12.29 4.47
C TYR A 118 4.42 -12.10 4.97
N LYS A 119 5.22 -11.25 4.32
CA LYS A 119 6.61 -10.98 4.72
C LYS A 119 6.76 -9.55 5.24
N ALA A 120 7.37 -9.42 6.43
CA ALA A 120 7.75 -8.16 7.06
C ALA A 120 6.59 -7.26 7.53
N ARG A 121 5.88 -7.71 8.58
CA ARG A 121 4.80 -6.96 9.27
C ARG A 121 5.22 -5.53 9.66
N THR A 122 6.46 -5.34 10.10
CA THR A 122 6.99 -4.04 10.53
C THR A 122 7.04 -3.03 9.39
N LEU A 123 7.40 -3.47 8.17
CA LEU A 123 7.40 -2.59 6.99
C LEU A 123 5.99 -2.12 6.64
N GLY A 124 4.97 -2.98 6.81
CA GLY A 124 3.58 -2.58 6.65
C GLY A 124 3.15 -1.48 7.60
N ILE A 125 3.50 -1.60 8.89
CA ILE A 125 3.16 -0.60 9.91
C ILE A 125 3.89 0.72 9.64
N ILE A 126 5.19 0.66 9.35
CA ILE A 126 5.99 1.86 9.05
C ILE A 126 5.44 2.57 7.81
N SER A 127 5.08 1.81 6.77
CA SER A 127 4.47 2.33 5.56
C SER A 127 3.13 3.02 5.84
N LEU A 128 2.23 2.39 6.62
CA LEU A 128 0.96 3.00 7.01
C LEU A 128 1.15 4.32 7.76
N VAL A 129 2.09 4.36 8.71
CA VAL A 129 2.40 5.58 9.46
C VAL A 129 3.03 6.64 8.56
N SER A 130 3.90 6.26 7.62
CA SER A 130 4.47 7.19 6.65
C SER A 130 3.41 7.77 5.70
N GLY A 131 2.37 6.99 5.39
CA GLY A 131 1.20 7.42 4.62
C GLY A 131 0.35 8.48 5.34
N LEU A 132 0.38 8.56 6.67
CA LEU A 132 -0.24 9.69 7.38
C LEU A 132 0.45 11.02 7.05
N GLY A 133 1.73 10.99 6.63
CA GLY A 133 2.44 12.19 6.18
C GLY A 133 1.81 12.84 4.95
N THR A 134 1.05 12.09 4.14
CA THR A 134 0.35 12.62 2.96
C THR A 134 -1.02 13.24 3.28
N ILE A 135 -1.44 13.28 4.55
CA ILE A 135 -2.71 13.92 4.97
C ILE A 135 -2.78 15.38 4.57
N PHE A 136 -1.64 16.07 4.44
CA PHE A 136 -1.62 17.46 4.00
C PHE A 136 -2.12 17.65 2.55
N SER A 137 -2.20 16.56 1.78
CA SER A 137 -2.82 16.55 0.45
C SER A 137 -4.33 16.34 0.59
N CYS A 138 -5.12 17.35 0.20
CA CYS A 138 -6.58 17.41 0.44
C CYS A 138 -7.38 16.22 -0.09
N TYR A 139 -6.89 15.50 -1.10
CA TYR A 139 -7.62 14.38 -1.71
C TYR A 139 -7.28 13.01 -1.07
N CYS A 140 -6.04 12.82 -0.61
CA CYS A 140 -5.58 11.54 -0.04
C CYS A 140 -5.82 11.44 1.48
N ALA A 141 -6.15 12.55 2.15
CA ALA A 141 -6.36 12.60 3.59
C ALA A 141 -7.36 11.56 4.14
N PRO A 142 -8.62 11.48 3.63
CA PRO A 142 -9.59 10.53 4.19
C PRO A 142 -9.23 9.07 3.88
N THR A 143 -8.66 8.79 2.70
CA THR A 143 -8.29 7.42 2.31
C THR A 143 -7.07 6.92 3.07
N SER A 144 -6.02 7.73 3.19
CA SER A 144 -4.83 7.41 3.99
C SER A 144 -5.20 7.20 5.47
N LEU A 145 -6.07 8.04 6.03
CA LEU A 145 -6.52 7.89 7.41
C LEU A 145 -7.31 6.60 7.62
N ALA A 146 -8.29 6.32 6.73
CA ALA A 146 -9.08 5.10 6.79
C ALA A 146 -8.21 3.84 6.68
N LEU A 147 -7.25 3.83 5.74
CA LEU A 147 -6.31 2.73 5.57
C LEU A 147 -5.36 2.57 6.75
N CYS A 148 -4.90 3.67 7.34
CA CYS A 148 -4.08 3.62 8.55
C CYS A 148 -4.84 2.96 9.70
N ILE A 149 -6.06 3.41 9.99
CA ILE A 149 -6.87 2.87 11.09
C ILE A 149 -7.21 1.40 10.82
N TYR A 150 -7.74 1.10 9.63
CA TYR A 150 -8.13 -0.26 9.24
C TYR A 150 -6.93 -1.21 9.23
N GLY A 151 -5.83 -0.79 8.62
CA GLY A 151 -4.59 -1.54 8.60
C GLY A 151 -4.05 -1.81 10.00
N LEU A 152 -4.04 -0.80 10.89
CA LEU A 152 -3.56 -0.99 12.26
C LEU A 152 -4.42 -2.01 13.03
N ILE A 153 -5.74 -1.95 12.90
CA ILE A 153 -6.65 -2.93 13.53
C ILE A 153 -6.33 -4.35 13.06
N VAL A 154 -6.18 -4.54 11.74
CA VAL A 154 -5.84 -5.85 11.16
C VAL A 154 -4.44 -6.30 11.61
N TYR A 155 -3.44 -5.43 11.56
CA TYR A 155 -2.07 -5.78 11.94
C TYR A 155 -1.88 -6.03 13.42
N LEU A 156 -2.71 -5.47 14.30
CA LEU A 156 -2.65 -5.71 15.75
C LEU A 156 -3.35 -7.00 16.18
N ASN A 157 -4.11 -7.65 15.29
CA ASN A 157 -4.76 -8.91 15.58
C ASN A 157 -3.73 -10.05 15.81
N ALA A 158 -3.91 -10.84 16.86
CA ALA A 158 -2.98 -11.92 17.23
C ALA A 158 -2.89 -13.02 16.16
N SER A 159 -4.01 -13.41 15.53
CA SER A 159 -4.03 -14.40 14.44
C SER A 159 -3.24 -13.91 13.22
N VAL A 160 -3.35 -12.61 12.91
CA VAL A 160 -2.55 -11.99 11.84
C VAL A 160 -1.07 -12.00 12.19
N ALA A 161 -0.70 -11.68 13.43
CA ALA A 161 0.69 -11.77 13.86
C ALA A 161 1.27 -13.19 13.72
N SER A 162 0.49 -14.22 14.08
CA SER A 162 0.87 -15.62 13.87
C SER A 162 1.01 -15.98 12.39
N ALA A 163 0.11 -15.49 11.53
CA ALA A 163 0.20 -15.70 10.08
C ALA A 163 1.48 -15.09 9.48
N PHE A 164 1.88 -13.89 9.93
CA PHE A 164 3.15 -13.29 9.49
C PHE A 164 4.38 -14.09 9.95
N ARG A 165 4.36 -14.67 11.15
CA ARG A 165 5.44 -15.58 11.60
C ARG A 165 5.53 -16.81 10.71
N MET A 166 4.39 -17.42 10.34
CA MET A 166 4.39 -18.52 9.37
C MET A 166 4.99 -18.10 8.01
N GLY A 167 4.69 -16.88 7.54
CA GLY A 167 5.31 -16.35 6.31
C GLY A 167 6.83 -16.14 6.41
N GLU A 168 7.33 -15.82 7.62
CA GLU A 168 8.77 -15.72 7.93
C GLU A 168 9.44 -17.09 8.01
N ASP A 169 8.72 -18.11 8.52
CA ASP A 169 9.15 -19.50 8.57
C ASP A 169 9.14 -20.20 7.20
N GLY A 170 8.66 -19.52 6.15
CA GLY A 170 8.73 -19.99 4.77
C GLY A 170 7.43 -20.60 4.23
N TYR A 171 6.36 -20.63 5.02
CA TYR A 171 5.05 -21.07 4.55
C TYR A 171 4.49 -20.13 3.49
N THR A 172 3.82 -20.70 2.49
CA THR A 172 3.15 -19.97 1.42
C THR A 172 1.85 -19.33 1.91
N ALA A 173 1.38 -18.30 1.19
CA ALA A 173 0.14 -17.61 1.53
C ALA A 173 -1.09 -18.54 1.53
N ASP A 174 -1.09 -19.56 0.67
CA ASP A 174 -2.18 -20.53 0.57
C ASP A 174 -2.17 -21.51 1.75
N GLU A 175 -1.00 -22.01 2.17
CA GLU A 175 -0.84 -22.85 3.37
C GLU A 175 -1.28 -22.10 4.65
N ILE A 176 -0.92 -20.82 4.74
CA ILE A 176 -1.36 -19.94 5.82
C ILE A 176 -2.89 -19.84 5.78
N ALA A 177 -3.48 -19.49 4.63
CA ALA A 177 -4.93 -19.36 4.50
C ALA A 177 -5.68 -20.67 4.84
N MET A 178 -5.14 -21.84 4.48
CA MET A 178 -5.71 -23.14 4.83
C MET A 178 -5.67 -23.42 6.33
N THR A 179 -4.63 -22.95 7.03
CA THR A 179 -4.49 -23.13 8.49
C THR A 179 -5.55 -22.33 9.27
N PHE A 180 -5.96 -21.18 8.73
CA PHE A 180 -7.00 -20.32 9.29
C PHE A 180 -8.39 -20.55 8.67
N SER A 181 -8.56 -21.53 7.78
CA SER A 181 -9.85 -21.77 7.15
C SER A 181 -10.84 -22.46 8.12
N PRO A 182 -12.07 -21.96 8.29
CA PRO A 182 -13.09 -22.58 9.14
C PRO A 182 -13.37 -24.03 8.75
N LEU A 183 -13.23 -24.38 7.47
CA LEU A 183 -13.47 -25.71 6.94
C LEU A 183 -12.54 -26.77 7.57
N ARG A 184 -11.31 -26.39 7.94
CA ARG A 184 -10.36 -27.31 8.56
C ARG A 184 -10.70 -27.61 10.02
N GLN A 185 -11.47 -26.74 10.67
CA GLN A 185 -11.80 -26.88 12.09
C GLN A 185 -12.96 -27.83 12.37
N GLY A 186 -13.57 -28.43 11.34
CA GLY A 186 -14.74 -29.29 11.51
C GLY A 186 -15.95 -28.56 12.12
N GLN A 187 -15.92 -27.23 12.17
CA GLN A 187 -17.07 -26.43 12.56
C GLN A 187 -18.03 -26.39 11.37
N SER A 188 -19.17 -27.06 11.50
CA SER A 188 -20.25 -26.91 10.54
C SER A 188 -20.69 -25.45 10.52
N PRO A 189 -20.74 -24.78 9.35
CA PRO A 189 -21.13 -23.37 9.27
C PRO A 189 -22.60 -23.10 9.65
N PHE A 190 -23.35 -24.16 9.96
CA PHE A 190 -24.73 -24.10 10.44
C PHE A 190 -24.76 -24.59 11.90
N LYS A 191 -24.88 -23.64 12.83
CA LYS A 191 -25.33 -23.86 14.21
C LYS A 191 -26.37 -22.81 14.55
#